data_AF-A0A959QI20-F1
#
_entry.id   AF-A0A959QI20-F1
#
_cell.length_a   1.000
_cell.length_b   1.000
_cell.length_c   1.000
_cell.angle_alpha   90.00
_cell.angle_beta   90.00
_cell.angle_gamma   90.00
#
_symmetry.space_group_name_H-M   'P 1'
#
loop_
_entity.id
_entity.type
_entity.pdbx_description
1 polymer ?
#
loop_
_entity_poly.entity_id
_entity_poly.type
_entity_poly.pdbx_seq_one_letter_code
_entity_poly.pdbx_strand_id
1 'polypeptide(L)'
;MYAKKVLFATLNWGLGHTTRSIPIIKELQSRGYEIIIASDGIAGLVLQREFPLLPYFELPSYQITYSPHSFYYHWIQQLPKLRQAISIEHKRIAEIVSSNQVDVVISDNRYGVYHPTTKNIFITHQLSFALPFPINKLLSHQIRVMVNRFDQCWIPDYPTQDNLTGLLSTGKIAIEKVFIGPISRFKPQEGERKFDLGVIISGPEPLRTTLQNELLAKLDQTWKTFWVLGKPGANASNEAQNQYAHLNTD
;
A
#
# COMPACT_ATOMS: atom_id res chain seq x y z
N MET A 1 8.07 -6.42 31.62
CA MET A 1 6.93 -6.62 30.70
C MET A 1 7.53 -7.15 29.40
N TYR A 2 7.11 -8.31 28.90
CA TYR A 2 7.67 -8.87 27.66
C TYR A 2 7.29 -7.96 26.48
N ALA A 3 8.23 -7.68 25.58
CA ALA A 3 7.96 -6.85 24.41
C ALA A 3 6.95 -7.59 23.51
N LYS A 4 5.81 -6.95 23.21
CA LYS A 4 4.81 -7.58 22.33
C LYS A 4 5.38 -7.75 20.92
N LYS A 5 5.09 -8.89 20.32
CA LYS A 5 5.55 -9.24 18.96
C LYS A 5 4.48 -8.94 17.93
N VAL A 6 4.87 -8.19 16.89
CA VAL A 6 3.99 -7.70 15.83
C VAL A 6 4.38 -8.30 14.50
N LEU A 7 3.46 -9.00 13.84
CA LEU A 7 3.57 -9.35 12.43
C LEU A 7 2.98 -8.22 11.59
N PHE A 8 3.80 -7.58 10.77
CA PHE A 8 3.39 -6.52 9.86
C PHE A 8 3.45 -7.01 8.41
N ALA A 9 2.30 -7.14 7.76
CA ALA A 9 2.21 -7.65 6.40
C ALA A 9 1.80 -6.57 5.39
N THR A 10 2.56 -6.40 4.30
CA THR A 10 2.28 -5.40 3.27
C THR A 10 1.85 -6.00 1.94
N LEU A 11 0.85 -5.39 1.32
CA LEU A 11 0.39 -5.73 -0.02
C LEU A 11 1.38 -5.31 -1.12
N ASN A 12 1.55 -6.17 -2.13
CA ASN A 12 2.40 -5.93 -3.30
C ASN A 12 1.58 -5.56 -4.56
N TRP A 13 0.77 -4.50 -4.50
CA TRP A 13 0.03 -3.95 -5.66
C TRP A 13 0.56 -2.56 -6.06
N GLY A 14 1.89 -2.43 -6.00
CA GLY A 14 2.59 -1.16 -6.13
C GLY A 14 3.18 -0.70 -4.79
N LEU A 15 4.18 0.18 -4.88
CA LEU A 15 5.04 0.50 -3.73
C LEU A 15 4.41 1.49 -2.75
N GLY A 16 3.25 2.07 -3.05
CA GLY A 16 2.54 2.97 -2.14
C GLY A 16 2.15 2.30 -0.81
N HIS A 17 1.75 1.03 -0.85
CA HIS A 17 1.47 0.23 0.36
C HIS A 17 2.74 0.00 1.19
N THR A 18 3.86 -0.31 0.52
CA THR A 18 5.14 -0.52 1.19
C THR A 18 5.67 0.77 1.80
N THR A 19 5.71 1.86 1.05
CA THR A 19 6.33 3.12 1.49
C THR A 19 5.56 3.78 2.63
N ARG A 20 4.22 3.66 2.67
CA ARG A 20 3.42 4.14 3.82
C ARG A 20 3.55 3.25 5.05
N SER A 21 3.86 1.98 4.88
CA SER A 21 4.03 1.05 5.99
C SER A 21 5.35 1.27 6.74
N ILE A 22 6.39 1.77 6.06
CA ILE A 22 7.72 2.02 6.66
C ILE A 22 7.65 2.94 7.90
N PRO A 23 7.01 4.13 7.87
CA PRO A 23 6.89 4.97 9.06
C PRO A 23 6.17 4.29 10.22
N ILE A 24 5.14 3.47 9.93
CA ILE A 24 4.39 2.75 10.96
C ILE A 24 5.29 1.70 11.63
N ILE A 25 6.03 0.93 10.84
CA ILE A 25 6.97 -0.07 11.35
C ILE A 25 8.05 0.61 12.21
N LYS A 26 8.62 1.74 11.76
CA LYS A 26 9.61 2.51 12.54
C LYS A 26 9.05 3.02 13.85
N GLU A 27 7.81 3.53 13.84
CA GLU A 27 7.12 3.97 15.06
C GLU A 27 6.93 2.82 16.05
N LEU A 28 6.48 1.65 15.58
CA LEU A 28 6.34 0.46 16.42
C LEU A 28 7.68 0.00 17.00
N GLN A 29 8.76 -0.03 16.21
CA GLN A 29 10.09 -0.33 16.73
C GLN A 29 10.52 0.68 17.81
N SER A 30 10.29 1.98 17.60
CA SER A 30 10.64 3.03 18.56
C SER A 30 9.93 2.89 19.90
N ARG A 31 8.74 2.27 19.90
CA ARG A 31 7.94 1.96 21.10
C ARG A 31 8.33 0.63 21.75
N GLY A 32 9.35 -0.05 21.25
CA GLY A 32 9.89 -1.28 21.82
C GLY A 32 9.14 -2.56 21.43
N TYR A 33 8.37 -2.56 20.34
CA TYR A 33 7.75 -3.78 19.81
C TYR A 33 8.77 -4.62 19.01
N GLU A 34 8.70 -5.94 19.15
CA GLU A 34 9.44 -6.87 18.30
C GLU A 34 8.69 -7.03 16.97
N ILE A 35 9.32 -6.69 15.84
CA ILE A 35 8.64 -6.68 14.54
C ILE A 35 9.09 -7.87 13.68
N ILE A 36 8.12 -8.52 13.07
CA ILE A 36 8.29 -9.44 11.95
C ILE A 36 7.63 -8.81 10.74
N ILE A 37 8.30 -8.78 9.60
CA ILE A 37 7.75 -8.26 8.35
C ILE A 37 7.37 -9.39 7.40
N ALA A 38 6.30 -9.19 6.62
CA ALA A 38 5.87 -10.17 5.64
C ALA A 38 5.30 -9.52 4.38
N SER A 39 5.68 -10.00 3.20
CA SER A 39 5.16 -9.48 1.93
C SER A 39 5.49 -10.44 0.78
N ASP A 40 5.30 -10.00 -0.46
CA ASP A 40 5.70 -10.72 -1.66
C ASP A 40 6.32 -9.75 -2.68
N GLY A 41 7.09 -10.29 -3.63
CA GLY A 41 7.67 -9.55 -4.74
C GLY A 41 8.42 -8.26 -4.35
N ILE A 42 8.23 -7.19 -5.12
CA ILE A 42 9.01 -5.93 -4.98
C ILE A 42 8.74 -5.26 -3.63
N ALA A 43 7.51 -5.32 -3.12
CA ALA A 43 7.18 -4.82 -1.78
C ALA A 43 8.06 -5.49 -0.71
N GLY A 44 8.22 -6.82 -0.79
CA GLY A 44 9.09 -7.58 0.11
C GLY A 44 10.57 -7.19 0.00
N LEU A 45 11.07 -6.96 -1.20
CA LEU A 45 12.45 -6.50 -1.42
C LEU A 45 12.71 -5.13 -0.78
N VAL A 46 11.79 -4.18 -0.96
CA VAL A 46 11.90 -2.84 -0.36
C VAL A 46 11.88 -2.92 1.17
N LEU A 47 11.00 -3.74 1.76
CA LEU A 47 10.98 -3.93 3.21
C LEU A 47 12.27 -4.55 3.74
N GLN A 48 12.78 -5.59 3.09
CA GLN A 48 14.04 -6.23 3.50
C GLN A 48 15.22 -5.26 3.43
N ARG A 49 15.26 -4.38 2.42
CA ARG A 49 16.32 -3.38 2.32
C ARG A 49 16.20 -2.29 3.40
N GLU A 50 14.98 -1.83 3.68
CA GLU A 50 14.74 -0.80 4.71
C GLU A 50 14.89 -1.36 6.14
N PHE A 51 14.69 -2.67 6.32
CA PHE A 51 14.75 -3.35 7.61
C PHE A 51 15.56 -4.67 7.55
N PRO A 52 16.87 -4.62 7.26
CA PRO A 52 17.68 -5.81 6.98
C PRO A 52 17.86 -6.75 8.18
N LEU A 53 17.59 -6.25 9.39
CA LEU A 53 17.70 -7.03 10.62
C LEU A 53 16.37 -7.61 11.10
N LEU A 54 15.24 -7.26 10.47
CA LEU A 54 13.94 -7.79 10.86
C LEU A 54 13.70 -9.17 10.24
N PRO A 55 13.13 -10.13 10.98
CA PRO A 55 12.68 -11.39 10.40
C PRO A 55 11.68 -11.12 9.27
N TYR A 56 11.89 -11.78 8.13
CA TYR A 56 11.06 -11.65 6.95
C TYR A 56 10.43 -12.99 6.56
N PHE A 57 9.12 -12.97 6.27
CA PHE A 57 8.41 -14.10 5.69
C PHE A 57 7.82 -13.71 4.34
N GLU A 58 8.13 -14.49 3.31
CA GLU A 58 7.46 -14.38 2.03
C GLU A 58 6.03 -14.94 2.14
N LEU A 59 5.08 -14.17 1.61
CA LEU A 59 3.67 -14.52 1.51
C LEU A 59 3.31 -14.93 0.08
N PRO A 60 2.23 -15.71 -0.12
CA PRO A 60 1.72 -16.01 -1.45
C PRO A 60 1.39 -14.72 -2.20
N SER A 61 1.83 -14.60 -3.46
CA SER A 61 1.46 -13.46 -4.28
C SER A 61 0.01 -13.57 -4.75
N TYR A 62 -0.72 -12.45 -4.74
CA TYR A 62 -2.06 -12.39 -5.33
C TYR A 62 -2.05 -12.45 -6.88
N GLN A 63 -0.89 -12.30 -7.52
CA GLN A 63 -0.70 -12.38 -8.98
C GLN A 63 -1.75 -11.59 -9.79
N ILE A 64 -2.15 -10.40 -9.30
CA ILE A 64 -3.16 -9.60 -9.99
C ILE A 64 -2.56 -9.01 -11.26
N THR A 65 -3.21 -9.28 -12.39
CA THR A 65 -2.87 -8.66 -13.67
C THR A 65 -3.82 -7.49 -13.94
N TYR A 66 -3.24 -6.33 -14.25
CA TYR A 66 -3.98 -5.15 -14.69
C TYR A 66 -4.17 -5.22 -16.20
N SER A 67 -5.44 -5.21 -16.66
CA SER A 67 -5.75 -5.15 -18.09
C SER A 67 -6.12 -3.72 -18.50
N PRO A 68 -5.53 -3.18 -19.58
CA PRO A 68 -5.76 -1.80 -20.01
C PRO A 68 -7.15 -1.52 -20.61
N HIS A 69 -7.89 -2.53 -21.08
CA HIS A 69 -9.10 -2.30 -21.91
C HIS A 69 -10.42 -2.81 -21.29
N SER A 70 -10.40 -3.42 -20.10
CA SER A 70 -11.64 -3.89 -19.44
C SER A 70 -11.41 -4.20 -17.96
N PHE A 71 -10.93 -3.21 -17.21
CA PHE A 71 -10.63 -3.30 -15.77
C PHE A 71 -11.70 -4.07 -14.98
N TYR A 72 -12.98 -3.81 -15.25
CA TYR A 72 -14.11 -4.38 -14.50
C TYR A 72 -14.33 -5.88 -14.74
N TYR A 73 -14.33 -6.34 -16.00
CA TYR A 73 -14.56 -7.76 -16.32
C TYR A 73 -13.39 -8.63 -15.88
N HIS A 74 -12.16 -8.14 -16.05
CA HIS A 74 -10.97 -8.82 -15.56
C HIS A 74 -10.91 -8.91 -14.04
N TRP A 75 -11.40 -7.90 -13.31
CA TRP A 75 -11.48 -7.95 -11.84
C TRP A 75 -12.46 -9.00 -11.35
N ILE A 76 -13.66 -9.07 -11.93
CA ILE A 76 -14.70 -10.04 -11.52
C ILE A 76 -14.22 -11.47 -11.79
N GLN A 77 -13.60 -11.73 -12.95
CA GLN A 77 -13.03 -13.04 -13.29
C GLN A 77 -11.89 -13.46 -12.35
N GLN A 78 -11.20 -12.51 -11.72
CA GLN A 78 -10.13 -12.78 -10.76
C GLN A 78 -10.64 -13.05 -9.33
N LEU A 79 -11.93 -12.84 -9.02
CA LEU A 79 -12.48 -13.04 -7.67
C LEU A 79 -12.27 -14.47 -7.11
N PRO A 80 -12.47 -15.56 -7.88
CA PRO A 80 -12.23 -16.92 -7.37
C PRO A 80 -10.74 -17.14 -7.04
N LYS A 81 -9.84 -16.67 -7.91
CA LYS A 81 -8.39 -16.73 -7.69
C LYS A 81 -7.99 -15.92 -6.46
N LEU A 82 -8.56 -14.73 -6.28
CA LEU A 82 -8.35 -13.89 -5.11
C LEU A 82 -8.80 -14.60 -3.82
N ARG A 83 -9.98 -15.23 -3.81
CA ARG A 83 -10.46 -16.00 -2.64
C ARG A 83 -9.55 -17.17 -2.31
N GLN A 84 -9.09 -17.91 -3.33
CA GLN A 84 -8.14 -19.00 -3.13
C GLN A 84 -6.82 -18.47 -2.56
N ALA A 85 -6.28 -17.39 -3.12
CA ALA A 85 -5.05 -16.77 -2.64
C ALA A 85 -5.18 -16.25 -1.20
N ILE A 86 -6.30 -15.61 -0.84
CA ILE A 86 -6.62 -15.21 0.54
C ILE A 86 -6.65 -16.43 1.47
N SER A 87 -7.21 -17.56 1.04
CA SER A 87 -7.23 -18.78 1.85
C SER A 87 -5.85 -19.38 2.07
N ILE A 88 -5.00 -19.40 1.04
CA ILE A 88 -3.61 -19.89 1.15
C ILE A 88 -2.81 -18.96 2.05
N GLU A 89 -2.97 -17.64 1.89
CA GLU A 89 -2.36 -16.63 2.75
C GLU A 89 -2.76 -16.81 4.20
N HIS A 90 -4.05 -17.04 4.48
CA HIS A 90 -4.53 -17.25 5.84
C HIS A 90 -3.89 -18.47 6.52
N LYS A 91 -3.72 -19.58 5.79
CA LYS A 91 -3.00 -20.76 6.29
C LYS A 91 -1.54 -20.44 6.61
N ARG A 92 -0.86 -19.73 5.71
CA ARG A 92 0.53 -19.31 5.92
C ARG A 92 0.69 -18.42 7.15
N ILE A 93 -0.26 -17.52 7.38
CA ILE A 93 -0.25 -16.62 8.54
C ILE A 93 -0.47 -17.38 9.84
N ALA A 94 -1.33 -18.40 9.85
CA ALA A 94 -1.50 -19.27 11.03
C ALA A 94 -0.20 -19.98 11.43
N GLU A 95 0.57 -20.47 10.46
CA GLU A 95 1.89 -21.08 10.70
C GLU A 95 2.89 -20.08 11.30
N ILE A 96 2.97 -18.87 10.72
CA ILE A 96 3.89 -17.83 11.16
C ILE A 96 3.54 -17.36 12.57
N VAL A 97 2.25 -17.09 12.84
CA VAL A 97 1.78 -16.63 14.14
C VAL A 97 2.05 -17.66 15.23
N SER A 98 1.75 -18.93 14.97
CA SER A 98 1.94 -20.01 15.94
C SER A 98 3.43 -20.27 16.22
N SER A 99 4.26 -20.32 15.18
CA SER A 99 5.69 -20.62 15.30
C SER A 99 6.48 -19.49 15.96
N ASN A 100 6.02 -18.25 15.84
CA ASN A 100 6.75 -17.08 16.34
C ASN A 100 6.12 -16.47 17.60
N GLN A 101 4.98 -16.98 18.09
CA GLN A 101 4.25 -16.42 19.23
C GLN A 101 3.92 -14.94 19.01
N VAL A 102 3.28 -14.64 17.88
CA VAL A 102 2.87 -13.27 17.54
C VAL A 102 1.69 -12.85 18.42
N ASP A 103 1.72 -11.64 18.95
CA ASP A 103 0.64 -11.06 19.76
C ASP A 103 -0.33 -10.19 18.94
N VAL A 104 0.23 -9.49 17.93
CA VAL A 104 -0.50 -8.51 17.11
C VAL A 104 -0.19 -8.76 15.63
N VAL A 105 -1.24 -8.79 14.82
CA VAL A 105 -1.14 -8.86 13.35
C VAL A 105 -1.63 -7.52 12.79
N ILE A 106 -0.80 -6.86 12.01
CA ILE A 106 -1.12 -5.65 11.27
C ILE A 106 -1.05 -5.99 9.78
N SER A 107 -2.19 -5.91 9.11
CA SER A 107 -2.32 -6.16 7.68
C SER A 107 -2.55 -4.88 6.91
N ASP A 108 -1.60 -4.46 6.08
CA ASP A 108 -1.82 -3.45 5.06
C ASP A 108 -2.46 -4.09 3.83
N ASN A 109 -3.79 -3.97 3.77
CA ASN A 109 -4.64 -4.32 2.63
C ASN A 109 -4.54 -5.79 2.15
N ARG A 110 -4.17 -6.73 3.03
CA ARG A 110 -4.15 -8.19 2.76
C ARG A 110 -5.19 -8.93 3.58
N TYR A 111 -6.25 -9.41 2.93
CA TYR A 111 -7.46 -9.90 3.62
C TYR A 111 -7.32 -11.25 4.31
N GLY A 112 -6.27 -12.03 4.00
CA GLY A 112 -5.97 -13.31 4.67
C GLY A 112 -5.08 -13.16 5.90
N VAL A 113 -4.49 -11.98 6.11
CA VAL A 113 -3.53 -11.73 7.19
C VAL A 113 -4.22 -11.36 8.50
N TYR A 114 -4.75 -12.37 9.17
CA TYR A 114 -5.30 -12.28 10.52
C TYR A 114 -5.20 -13.64 11.20
N HIS A 115 -5.26 -13.68 12.53
CA HIS A 115 -5.27 -14.91 13.31
C HIS A 115 -6.18 -14.80 14.55
N PRO A 116 -6.97 -15.83 14.91
CA PRO A 116 -7.95 -15.73 16.00
C PRO A 116 -7.35 -15.45 17.39
N THR A 117 -6.08 -15.79 17.61
CA THR A 117 -5.41 -15.63 18.92
C THR A 117 -4.66 -14.32 19.07
N THR A 118 -4.67 -13.46 18.05
CA THR A 118 -3.92 -12.20 18.03
C THR A 118 -4.86 -11.02 18.02
N LYS A 119 -4.36 -9.83 18.38
CA LYS A 119 -5.04 -8.59 18.01
C LYS A 119 -4.83 -8.34 16.52
N ASN A 120 -5.90 -8.16 15.75
CA ASN A 120 -5.87 -8.03 14.31
C ASN A 120 -6.25 -6.60 13.88
N ILE A 121 -5.34 -5.95 13.17
CA ILE A 121 -5.48 -4.57 12.72
C ILE A 121 -5.37 -4.54 11.20
N PHE A 122 -6.36 -3.94 10.53
CA PHE A 122 -6.38 -3.81 9.07
C PHE A 122 -6.17 -2.37 8.64
N ILE A 123 -5.19 -2.11 7.78
CA ILE A 123 -4.91 -0.79 7.22
C ILE A 123 -5.51 -0.71 5.82
N THR A 124 -6.45 0.21 5.60
CA THR A 124 -6.99 0.50 4.26
C THR A 124 -7.59 1.89 4.15
N HIS A 125 -7.66 2.39 2.92
CA HIS A 125 -8.48 3.56 2.57
C HIS A 125 -9.76 3.18 1.82
N GLN A 126 -9.89 1.91 1.42
CA GLN A 126 -10.89 1.45 0.46
C GLN A 126 -11.97 0.66 1.20
N LEU A 127 -12.90 1.37 1.83
CA LEU A 127 -14.12 0.80 2.42
C LEU A 127 -15.34 0.92 1.50
N SER A 128 -15.21 1.72 0.45
CA SER A 128 -16.14 1.85 -0.67
C SER A 128 -15.36 2.02 -1.97
N PHE A 129 -15.99 1.67 -3.09
CA PHE A 129 -15.46 1.97 -4.41
C PHE A 129 -16.12 3.22 -5.02
N ALA A 130 -15.46 3.81 -6.01
CA ALA A 130 -16.01 4.86 -6.87
C ALA A 130 -16.49 4.24 -8.19
N LEU A 131 -17.47 3.33 -8.10
CA LEU A 131 -18.02 2.60 -9.25
C LEU A 131 -19.49 2.97 -9.49
N PRO A 132 -20.03 2.73 -10.71
CA PRO A 132 -21.45 2.86 -10.97
C PRO A 132 -22.31 1.90 -10.14
N PHE A 133 -23.54 2.33 -9.85
CA PHE A 133 -24.57 1.47 -9.25
C PHE A 133 -25.07 0.44 -10.29
N PRO A 134 -25.38 -0.83 -9.92
CA PRO A 134 -25.38 -1.42 -8.57
C PRO A 134 -24.07 -2.09 -8.14
N ILE A 135 -23.10 -2.23 -9.05
CA ILE A 135 -21.84 -2.97 -8.83
C ILE A 135 -21.08 -2.43 -7.61
N ASN A 136 -21.04 -1.10 -7.45
CA ASN A 136 -20.40 -0.46 -6.30
C ASN A 136 -20.94 -0.96 -4.96
N LYS A 137 -22.27 -1.05 -4.82
CA LYS A 137 -22.91 -1.48 -3.57
C LYS A 137 -22.51 -2.90 -3.21
N LEU A 138 -22.49 -3.80 -4.19
CA LEU A 138 -22.15 -5.20 -4.01
C LEU A 138 -20.67 -5.40 -3.63
N LEU A 139 -19.74 -4.79 -4.38
CA LEU A 139 -18.31 -4.95 -4.12
C LEU A 139 -17.89 -4.27 -2.82
N SER A 140 -18.40 -3.06 -2.54
CA SER A 140 -18.14 -2.36 -1.29
C SER A 140 -18.70 -3.13 -0.09
N HIS A 141 -19.85 -3.79 -0.23
CA HIS A 141 -20.35 -4.69 0.82
C HIS A 141 -19.40 -5.88 1.06
N GLN A 142 -18.95 -6.56 0.01
CA GLN A 142 -18.03 -7.69 0.14
C GLN A 142 -16.71 -7.31 0.82
N ILE A 143 -16.09 -6.18 0.44
CA ILE A 143 -14.87 -5.69 1.09
C ILE A 143 -15.12 -5.47 2.59
N ARG A 144 -16.20 -4.78 2.96
CA ARG A 144 -16.52 -4.52 4.37
C ARG A 144 -16.76 -5.79 5.18
N VAL A 145 -17.39 -6.81 4.58
CA VAL A 145 -17.52 -8.14 5.21
C VAL A 145 -16.16 -8.75 5.52
N MET A 146 -15.17 -8.61 4.62
CA MET A 146 -13.82 -9.11 4.86
C MET A 146 -13.06 -8.28 5.89
N VAL A 147 -13.20 -6.94 5.87
CA VAL A 147 -12.60 -6.03 6.86
C VAL A 147 -13.14 -6.30 8.26
N ASN A 148 -14.42 -6.64 8.41
CA ASN A 148 -15.03 -6.95 9.71
C ASN A 148 -14.50 -8.24 10.38
N ARG A 149 -13.57 -8.98 9.76
CA ARG A 149 -12.86 -10.12 10.39
C ARG A 149 -11.73 -9.68 11.32
N PHE A 150 -11.36 -8.40 11.26
CA PHE A 150 -10.31 -7.80 12.07
C PHE A 150 -10.92 -7.13 13.31
N ASP A 151 -10.10 -6.75 14.28
CA ASP A 151 -10.58 -6.06 15.48
C ASP A 151 -10.64 -4.54 15.30
N GLN A 152 -9.73 -3.99 14.50
CA GLN A 152 -9.67 -2.56 14.19
C GLN A 152 -9.34 -2.34 12.71
N CYS A 153 -9.87 -1.24 12.16
CA CYS A 153 -9.52 -0.74 10.85
C CYS A 153 -8.84 0.64 10.98
N TRP A 154 -7.56 0.68 10.64
CA TRP A 154 -6.77 1.89 10.58
C TRP A 154 -6.89 2.54 9.20
N ILE A 155 -7.24 3.82 9.17
CA ILE A 155 -7.37 4.61 7.95
C ILE A 155 -6.25 5.66 7.95
N PRO A 156 -5.28 5.59 7.00
CA PRO A 156 -4.16 6.54 6.89
C PRO A 156 -4.59 7.93 6.36
N ASP A 157 -5.67 8.48 6.89
CA ASP A 157 -6.29 9.70 6.39
C ASP A 157 -6.84 10.53 7.56
N TYR A 158 -7.36 11.71 7.25
CA TYR A 158 -8.08 12.55 8.19
C TYR A 158 -9.51 12.04 8.43
N PRO A 159 -10.05 12.20 9.66
CA PRO A 159 -11.44 11.82 9.97
C PRO A 159 -12.49 12.81 9.42
N THR A 160 -12.09 14.02 9.04
CA THR A 160 -12.98 15.15 8.67
C THR A 160 -13.25 15.22 7.15
N GLN A 161 -14.04 16.20 6.71
CA GLN A 161 -14.39 16.40 5.29
C GLN A 161 -13.19 16.68 4.37
N ASP A 162 -12.05 17.14 4.92
CA ASP A 162 -10.82 17.41 4.17
C ASP A 162 -9.95 16.16 3.96
N ASN A 163 -10.57 14.97 3.96
CA ASN A 163 -9.87 13.72 3.76
C ASN A 163 -9.31 13.61 2.33
N LEU A 164 -8.15 12.95 2.19
CA LEU A 164 -7.47 12.80 0.91
C LEU A 164 -8.18 11.78 0.02
N THR A 165 -8.94 10.87 0.61
CA THR A 165 -9.54 9.72 -0.08
C THR A 165 -10.99 9.92 -0.51
N GLY A 166 -11.62 11.03 -0.12
CA GLY A 166 -13.00 11.33 -0.42
C GLY A 166 -13.95 10.21 0.00
N LEU A 167 -14.75 9.73 -0.97
CA LEU A 167 -15.79 8.73 -0.74
C LEU A 167 -15.25 7.33 -0.42
N LEU A 168 -13.97 7.03 -0.71
CA LEU A 168 -13.43 5.66 -0.58
C LEU A 168 -13.38 5.18 0.87
N SER A 169 -13.16 6.07 1.84
CA SER A 169 -13.02 5.73 3.27
C SER A 169 -14.34 5.78 4.06
N THR A 170 -15.43 6.23 3.43
CA THR A 170 -16.73 6.49 4.07
C THR A 170 -17.53 5.25 4.44
N GLY A 171 -17.15 4.07 3.94
CA GLY A 171 -17.86 2.82 4.17
C GLY A 171 -18.07 2.51 5.66
N LYS A 172 -19.32 2.20 6.06
CA LYS A 172 -19.66 1.78 7.42
C LYS A 172 -19.22 0.33 7.67
N ILE A 173 -18.38 0.14 8.68
CA ILE A 173 -17.90 -1.17 9.15
C ILE A 173 -18.39 -1.40 10.58
N ALA A 174 -18.43 -2.65 11.02
CA ALA A 174 -18.91 -3.04 12.36
C ALA A 174 -17.83 -2.91 13.44
N ILE A 175 -16.56 -2.84 13.02
CA ILE A 175 -15.40 -2.79 13.88
C ILE A 175 -14.93 -1.35 14.09
N GLU A 176 -14.07 -1.14 15.07
CA GLU A 176 -13.54 0.19 15.38
C GLU A 176 -12.75 0.76 14.19
N LYS A 177 -13.10 1.99 13.80
CA LYS A 177 -12.41 2.75 12.76
C LYS A 177 -11.51 3.79 13.40
N VAL A 178 -10.21 3.69 13.17
CA VAL A 178 -9.20 4.59 13.74
C VAL A 178 -8.53 5.36 12.61
N PHE A 179 -8.68 6.68 12.60
CA PHE A 179 -7.96 7.53 11.66
C PHE A 179 -6.58 7.84 12.23
N ILE A 180 -5.53 7.41 11.53
CA ILE A 180 -4.14 7.56 11.98
C ILE A 180 -3.43 8.75 11.30
N GLY A 181 -4.18 9.57 10.56
CA GLY A 181 -3.66 10.68 9.79
C GLY A 181 -2.93 10.24 8.52
N PRO A 182 -2.64 11.16 7.59
CA PRO A 182 -1.84 10.86 6.43
C PRO A 182 -0.41 10.50 6.85
N ILE A 183 0.12 9.45 6.21
CA ILE A 183 1.42 8.91 6.55
C ILE A 183 2.40 9.29 5.45
N SER A 184 3.49 9.93 5.84
CA SER A 184 4.58 10.30 4.94
C SER A 184 5.91 9.79 5.50
N ARG A 185 6.73 9.22 4.61
CA ARG A 185 8.16 8.94 4.90
C ARG A 185 9.03 10.20 4.80
N PHE A 186 8.52 11.25 4.17
CA PHE A 186 9.24 12.49 3.95
C PHE A 186 9.00 13.46 5.09
N LYS A 187 10.07 14.12 5.53
CA LYS A 187 10.01 15.25 6.43
C LYS A 187 10.16 16.53 5.61
N PRO A 188 9.43 17.60 5.94
CA PRO A 188 9.67 18.91 5.33
C PRO A 188 11.13 19.30 5.50
N GLN A 189 11.74 19.82 4.45
CA GLN A 189 13.07 20.41 4.50
C GLN A 189 13.00 21.81 3.91
N GLU A 190 13.67 22.75 4.56
CA GLU A 190 13.88 24.08 4.01
C GLU A 190 14.90 23.99 2.87
N GLY A 191 14.66 24.76 1.82
CA GLY A 191 15.51 24.79 0.65
C GLY A 191 15.13 25.91 -0.30
N GLU A 192 16.09 26.32 -1.12
CA GLU A 192 15.86 27.31 -2.14
C GLU A 192 15.00 26.74 -3.28
N ARG A 193 14.03 27.51 -3.77
CA ARG A 193 13.22 27.14 -4.92
C ARG A 193 14.08 27.16 -6.19
N LYS A 194 14.50 25.97 -6.63
CA LYS A 194 15.34 25.79 -7.84
C LYS A 194 14.56 25.56 -9.13
N PHE A 195 13.28 25.22 -9.04
CA PHE A 195 12.43 24.79 -10.14
C PHE A 195 11.11 25.56 -10.12
N ASP A 196 10.56 25.81 -11.31
CA ASP A 196 9.27 26.46 -11.48
C ASP A 196 8.12 25.46 -11.25
N LEU A 197 8.32 24.21 -11.70
CA LEU A 197 7.34 23.13 -11.65
C LEU A 197 7.99 21.79 -11.28
N GLY A 198 7.40 21.10 -10.30
CA GLY A 198 7.69 19.69 -10.00
C GLY A 198 6.57 18.78 -10.51
N VAL A 199 6.92 17.78 -11.31
CA VAL A 199 5.99 16.81 -11.88
C VAL A 199 6.26 15.44 -11.26
N ILE A 200 5.24 14.84 -10.64
CA ILE A 200 5.32 13.50 -10.07
C ILE A 200 4.36 12.60 -10.83
N ILE A 201 4.86 11.58 -11.53
CA ILE A 201 4.03 10.68 -12.34
C ILE A 201 4.28 9.24 -11.93
N SER A 202 3.20 8.55 -11.54
CA SER A 202 3.21 7.11 -11.24
C SER A 202 1.96 6.46 -11.83
N GLY A 203 2.01 5.16 -12.06
CA GLY A 203 0.87 4.39 -12.57
C GLY A 203 1.30 3.18 -13.39
N PRO A 204 0.35 2.31 -13.75
CA PRO A 204 0.64 1.16 -14.60
C PRO A 204 1.03 1.60 -16.02
N GLU A 205 1.94 0.86 -16.64
CA GLU A 205 2.24 1.01 -18.06
C GLU A 205 1.13 0.37 -18.91
N PRO A 206 0.82 0.93 -20.11
CA PRO A 206 1.50 2.05 -20.78
C PRO A 206 0.98 3.45 -20.39
N LEU A 207 -0.08 3.54 -19.58
CA LEU A 207 -0.79 4.81 -19.30
C LEU A 207 0.12 5.87 -18.66
N ARG A 208 1.03 5.45 -17.78
CA ARG A 208 2.03 6.35 -17.17
C ARG A 208 2.91 7.01 -18.24
N THR A 209 3.40 6.23 -19.21
CA THR A 209 4.21 6.76 -20.32
C THR A 209 3.41 7.65 -21.25
N THR A 210 2.17 7.28 -21.57
CA THR A 210 1.29 8.12 -22.40
C THR A 210 1.08 9.50 -21.77
N LEU A 211 0.74 9.56 -20.48
CA LEU A 211 0.57 10.80 -19.75
C LEU A 211 1.86 11.64 -19.70
N GLN A 212 3.00 10.98 -19.46
CA GLN A 212 4.31 11.65 -19.47
C GLN A 212 4.55 12.36 -20.81
N ASN A 213 4.32 11.67 -21.93
CA ASN A 213 4.56 12.23 -23.26
C ASN A 213 3.59 13.37 -23.58
N GLU A 214 2.32 13.25 -23.20
CA GLU A 214 1.34 14.32 -23.37
C GLU A 214 1.70 15.58 -22.56
N LEU A 215 2.19 15.41 -21.34
CA LEU A 215 2.63 16.53 -20.51
C LEU A 215 3.89 17.18 -21.10
N LEU A 216 4.89 16.39 -21.52
CA LEU A 216 6.10 16.92 -22.17
C LEU A 216 5.77 17.72 -23.44
N ALA A 217 4.76 17.30 -24.20
CA ALA A 217 4.33 18.01 -25.42
C ALA A 217 3.58 19.33 -25.14
N LYS A 218 2.93 19.45 -23.97
CA LYS A 218 2.10 20.62 -23.60
C LYS A 218 2.79 21.61 -22.67
N LEU A 219 3.84 21.19 -21.96
CA LEU A 219 4.53 22.04 -20.99
C LEU A 219 5.33 23.12 -21.70
N ASP A 220 5.26 24.31 -21.14
CA ASP A 220 6.06 25.45 -21.56
C ASP A 220 7.55 25.14 -21.35
N GLN A 221 8.32 25.16 -22.44
CA GLN A 221 9.74 24.85 -22.44
C GLN A 221 10.58 25.92 -21.73
N THR A 222 9.99 27.08 -21.40
CA THR A 222 10.65 28.13 -20.61
C THR A 222 10.69 27.80 -19.12
N TRP A 223 9.82 26.92 -18.62
CA TRP A 223 9.80 26.54 -17.22
C TRP A 223 10.93 25.58 -16.88
N LYS A 224 11.64 25.86 -15.80
CA LYS A 224 12.61 24.92 -15.24
C LYS A 224 11.87 23.83 -14.48
N THR A 225 11.67 22.70 -15.14
CA THR A 225 10.89 21.57 -14.61
C THR A 225 11.76 20.49 -13.96
N PHE A 226 11.20 19.80 -12.96
CA PHE A 226 11.78 18.63 -12.30
C PHE A 226 10.77 17.48 -12.33
N TRP A 227 11.23 16.27 -12.65
CA TRP A 227 10.36 15.11 -12.87
C TRP A 227 10.73 13.95 -11.96
N VAL A 228 9.74 13.45 -11.23
CA VAL A 228 9.83 12.21 -10.46
C VAL A 228 8.96 11.17 -11.14
N LEU A 229 9.60 10.13 -11.67
CA LEU A 229 8.93 9.06 -12.38
C LEU A 229 8.85 7.81 -11.48
N GLY A 230 7.64 7.28 -11.31
CA GLY A 230 7.36 6.03 -10.60
C GLY A 230 7.81 4.80 -11.39
N LYS A 231 9.10 4.71 -11.74
CA LYS A 231 9.76 3.56 -12.36
C LYS A 231 10.71 2.90 -11.34
N PRO A 232 10.20 2.06 -10.43
CA PRO A 232 11.07 1.36 -9.49
C PRO A 232 12.03 0.43 -10.25
N GLY A 233 13.33 0.49 -9.93
CA GLY A 233 14.38 -0.34 -10.54
C GLY A 233 14.86 0.05 -11.92
N ALA A 234 14.44 1.21 -12.44
CA ALA A 234 15.09 1.80 -13.60
C ALA A 234 16.30 2.63 -13.13
N ASN A 235 17.52 2.17 -13.43
CA ASN A 235 18.78 2.89 -13.16
C ASN A 235 18.96 4.18 -13.97
N ALA A 236 17.97 4.57 -14.75
CA ALA A 236 18.01 5.73 -15.62
C ALA A 236 17.39 6.95 -14.92
N SER A 237 18.07 7.48 -13.90
CA SER A 237 17.95 8.92 -13.63
C SER A 237 18.64 9.66 -14.77
N ASN A 238 17.88 10.41 -15.56
CA ASN A 238 18.45 11.29 -16.57
C ASN A 238 18.65 12.66 -15.93
N GLU A 239 19.80 12.84 -15.27
CA GLU A 239 20.17 14.09 -14.59
C GLU A 239 20.19 15.29 -15.56
N ALA A 240 20.56 15.06 -16.82
CA ALA A 240 20.55 16.11 -17.86
C ALA A 240 19.14 16.61 -18.18
N GLN A 241 18.09 15.85 -17.87
CA GLN A 241 16.69 16.22 -18.06
C GLN A 241 15.92 16.40 -16.72
N ASN A 242 16.61 16.43 -15.59
CA ASN A 242 16.01 16.46 -14.24
C ASN A 242 14.95 15.36 -14.03
N GLN A 243 15.16 14.16 -14.59
CA GLN A 243 14.25 13.02 -14.44
C GLN A 243 14.84 11.99 -13.49
N TYR A 244 14.14 11.69 -12.41
CA TYR A 244 14.61 10.78 -11.36
C TYR A 244 13.61 9.63 -11.15
N ALA A 245 14.13 8.42 -10.99
CA ALA A 245 13.35 7.27 -10.56
C ALA A 245 12.98 7.40 -9.07
N HIS A 246 11.72 7.15 -8.72
CA HIS A 246 11.23 7.37 -7.37
C HIS A 246 11.78 6.39 -6.31
N LEU A 247 12.41 5.29 -6.70
CA LEU A 247 13.05 4.33 -5.79
C LEU A 247 14.20 3.63 -6.54
N ASN A 248 15.45 3.95 -6.20
CA ASN A 248 16.58 3.07 -6.53
C ASN A 248 16.32 1.77 -5.80
N THR A 249 16.19 0.65 -6.51
CA THR A 249 16.03 -0.69 -5.91
C THR A 249 17.31 -1.51 -5.97
N ASP A 250 18.40 -0.90 -6.44
CA ASP A 250 19.76 -1.44 -6.36
C ASP A 250 20.35 -1.27 -4.95
#